data_AF-W4MC33-F1
#
_entry.id   AF-W4MC33-F1
#
_cell.length_a   1.000
_cell.length_b   1.000
_cell.length_c   1.000
_cell.angle_alpha   90.00
_cell.angle_beta   90.00
_cell.angle_gamma   90.00
#
_symmetry.space_group_name_H-M   'P 1'
#
loop_
_entity.id
_entity.type
_entity.pdbx_description
1 polymer ?
#
loop_
_entity_poly.entity_id
_entity_poly.type
_entity_poly.pdbx_seq_one_letter_code
_entity_poly.pdbx_strand_id
1 'polypeptide(L)'
;MATMIAEVYDALIECGASSEKARQAAAAVAAYDDRFVRVDRTLTQIQGQLGRMEERLNYTPTKADFTEFMSEMRQESAAFINEIRQESTAFRNEMQQESVAFRNEMQQEFAAFRNEMQQESTAFRSEMQQEFATFRNEMQQESAAFRSEMQQGSKTFRSEMQQESVAFRNEMQQESIAFRNEMRQESVAFRNEMRQESAVFKSEMRQEFSSLEVRLTRWILAMAAFGGLVGSVLTIAAKLLKIIP
;
A
#
# COMPACT_ATOMS: atom_id res chain seq x y z
N MET A 1 -77.95 -35.27 -101.98
CA MET A 1 -77.43 -33.99 -102.51
C MET A 1 -76.62 -34.14 -103.79
N ALA A 2 -75.92 -35.26 -104.02
CA ALA A 2 -75.31 -35.54 -105.32
C ALA A 2 -76.32 -35.51 -106.51
N THR A 3 -77.56 -35.89 -106.27
CA THR A 3 -78.67 -35.79 -107.24
C THR A 3 -79.03 -34.34 -107.60
N MET A 4 -79.12 -33.44 -106.61
CA MET A 4 -79.43 -32.01 -106.83
C MET A 4 -78.33 -31.28 -107.62
N ILE A 5 -77.06 -31.62 -107.40
CA ILE A 5 -75.92 -31.01 -108.11
C ILE A 5 -75.90 -31.46 -109.58
N ALA A 6 -76.23 -32.74 -109.84
CA ALA A 6 -76.37 -33.27 -111.20
C ALA A 6 -77.58 -32.67 -111.93
N GLU A 7 -78.72 -32.53 -111.25
CA GLU A 7 -79.93 -31.88 -111.80
C GLU A 7 -79.69 -30.40 -112.14
N VAL A 8 -78.95 -29.65 -111.32
CA VAL A 8 -78.57 -28.25 -111.63
C VAL A 8 -77.63 -28.18 -112.82
N TYR A 9 -76.70 -29.12 -112.98
CA TYR A 9 -75.84 -29.20 -114.14
C TYR A 9 -76.64 -29.52 -115.42
N ASP A 10 -77.46 -30.57 -115.38
CA ASP A 10 -78.24 -31.04 -116.52
C ASP A 10 -79.28 -29.99 -116.98
N ALA A 11 -79.96 -29.33 -116.04
CA ALA A 11 -80.90 -28.25 -116.34
C ALA A 11 -80.21 -27.02 -116.99
N LEU A 12 -79.00 -26.66 -116.55
CA LEU A 12 -78.26 -25.55 -117.14
C LEU A 12 -77.76 -25.87 -118.56
N ILE A 13 -77.41 -27.14 -118.82
CA ILE A 13 -77.07 -27.63 -120.17
C ILE A 13 -78.28 -27.60 -121.09
N GLU A 14 -79.45 -28.07 -120.63
CA GLU A 14 -80.71 -28.01 -121.41
C GLU A 14 -81.14 -26.58 -121.73
N CYS A 15 -80.86 -25.61 -120.86
CA CYS A 15 -81.09 -24.19 -121.11
C CYS A 15 -80.01 -23.53 -122.01
N GLY A 16 -79.05 -24.28 -122.56
CA GLY A 16 -78.07 -23.79 -123.53
C GLY A 16 -76.81 -23.17 -122.93
N ALA A 17 -76.51 -23.36 -121.63
CA ALA A 17 -75.25 -22.92 -121.04
C ALA A 17 -74.08 -23.78 -121.55
N SER A 18 -72.89 -23.20 -121.70
CA SER A 18 -71.70 -23.98 -122.04
C SER A 18 -71.35 -24.93 -120.90
N SER A 19 -70.83 -26.11 -121.23
CA SER A 19 -70.47 -27.14 -120.23
C SER A 19 -69.57 -26.58 -119.13
N GLU A 20 -68.65 -25.69 -119.46
CA GLU A 20 -67.75 -25.07 -118.49
C GLU A 20 -68.48 -24.17 -117.48
N LYS A 21 -69.43 -23.33 -117.94
CA LYS A 21 -70.19 -22.43 -117.06
C LYS A 21 -71.22 -23.20 -116.23
N ALA A 22 -71.88 -24.21 -116.80
CA ALA A 22 -72.78 -25.10 -116.08
C ALA A 22 -72.04 -25.89 -114.99
N ARG A 23 -70.83 -26.39 -115.30
CA ARG A 23 -69.96 -27.07 -114.32
C ARG A 23 -69.50 -26.13 -113.23
N GLN A 24 -69.13 -24.89 -113.56
CA GLN A 24 -68.70 -23.89 -112.58
C GLN A 24 -69.84 -23.46 -111.66
N ALA A 25 -71.06 -23.32 -112.17
CA ALA A 25 -72.26 -23.04 -111.38
C ALA A 25 -72.64 -24.21 -110.47
N ALA A 26 -72.65 -25.44 -110.97
CA ALA A 26 -72.86 -26.65 -110.17
C ALA A 26 -71.78 -26.83 -109.09
N ALA A 27 -70.51 -26.52 -109.42
CA ALA A 27 -69.40 -26.52 -108.47
C ALA A 27 -69.54 -25.41 -107.40
N ALA A 28 -70.05 -24.23 -107.76
CA ALA A 28 -70.35 -23.18 -106.80
C ALA A 28 -71.46 -23.60 -105.83
N VAL A 29 -72.53 -24.23 -106.33
CA VAL A 29 -73.61 -24.81 -105.50
C VAL A 29 -73.05 -25.90 -104.57
N ALA A 30 -72.19 -26.79 -105.07
CA ALA A 30 -71.52 -27.79 -104.24
C ALA A 30 -70.61 -27.16 -103.17
N ALA A 31 -69.88 -26.09 -103.50
CA ALA A 31 -69.03 -25.38 -102.55
C ALA A 31 -69.84 -24.67 -101.44
N TYR A 32 -71.02 -24.14 -101.77
CA TYR A 32 -71.97 -23.62 -100.77
C TYR A 32 -72.51 -24.74 -99.89
N ASP A 33 -72.85 -25.89 -100.47
CA ASP A 33 -73.30 -27.07 -99.73
C ASP A 33 -72.23 -27.56 -98.73
N ASP A 34 -70.98 -27.69 -99.17
CA ASP A 34 -69.84 -28.02 -98.31
C ASP A 34 -69.62 -26.99 -97.18
N ARG A 35 -69.97 -25.72 -97.42
CA ARG A 35 -69.93 -24.67 -96.39
C ARG A 35 -71.06 -24.87 -95.39
N PHE A 36 -72.27 -25.22 -95.83
CA PHE A 36 -73.39 -25.57 -94.93
C PHE A 36 -73.06 -26.80 -94.09
N VAL A 37 -72.51 -27.86 -94.68
CA VAL A 37 -72.07 -29.06 -93.94
C VAL A 37 -70.99 -28.71 -92.90
N ARG A 38 -70.06 -27.80 -93.23
CA ARG A 38 -69.07 -27.29 -92.25
C ARG A 38 -69.73 -26.48 -91.14
N VAL A 39 -70.70 -25.63 -91.47
CA VAL A 39 -71.47 -24.86 -90.49
C VAL A 39 -72.23 -25.80 -89.55
N ASP A 40 -72.91 -26.82 -90.07
CA ASP A 40 -73.64 -27.81 -89.27
C ASP A 40 -72.71 -28.58 -88.33
N ARG A 41 -71.53 -28.95 -88.82
CA ARG A 41 -70.50 -29.58 -87.99
C ARG A 41 -70.02 -28.66 -86.86
N THR A 42 -69.77 -27.37 -87.17
CA THR A 42 -69.36 -26.40 -86.15
C THR A 42 -70.49 -26.10 -85.15
N LEU A 43 -71.74 -26.03 -85.59
CA LEU A 43 -72.89 -25.83 -84.73
C LEU A 43 -73.06 -27.02 -83.78
N THR A 44 -72.91 -28.24 -84.27
CA THR A 44 -72.92 -29.46 -83.45
C THR A 44 -71.80 -29.43 -82.41
N GLN A 45 -70.61 -28.97 -82.79
CA GLN A 45 -69.47 -28.84 -81.89
C GLN A 45 -69.69 -27.77 -80.81
N ILE A 46 -70.23 -26.60 -81.19
CA ILE A 46 -70.57 -25.51 -80.27
C ILE A 46 -71.68 -25.94 -79.32
N GLN A 47 -72.70 -26.65 -79.79
CA GLN A 47 -73.75 -27.22 -78.95
C GLN A 47 -73.16 -28.20 -77.92
N GLY A 48 -72.22 -29.07 -78.31
CA GLY A 48 -71.53 -29.95 -77.38
C GLY A 48 -70.62 -29.21 -76.38
N GLN A 49 -70.04 -28.07 -76.76
CA GLN A 49 -69.29 -27.21 -75.83
C GLN A 49 -70.22 -26.47 -74.87
N LEU A 50 -71.34 -25.93 -75.36
CA LEU A 50 -72.36 -25.26 -74.57
C LEU A 50 -72.98 -26.23 -73.55
N GLY A 51 -73.34 -27.45 -73.95
CA GLY A 51 -73.87 -28.45 -73.00
C GLY A 51 -72.91 -28.77 -71.86
N ARG A 52 -71.61 -28.89 -72.16
CA ARG A 52 -70.57 -29.07 -71.13
C ARG A 52 -70.36 -27.83 -70.26
N MET A 53 -70.50 -26.63 -70.82
CA MET A 53 -70.45 -25.38 -70.06
C MET A 53 -71.67 -25.23 -69.14
N GLU A 54 -72.86 -25.56 -69.63
CA GLU A 54 -74.10 -25.57 -68.87
C GLU A 54 -74.02 -26.58 -67.72
N GLU A 55 -73.44 -27.76 -67.95
CA GLU A 55 -73.22 -28.77 -66.92
C GLU A 55 -72.24 -28.27 -65.82
N ARG A 56 -71.18 -27.55 -66.21
CA ARG A 56 -70.26 -26.90 -65.27
C ARG A 56 -70.90 -25.73 -64.51
N LEU A 57 -71.81 -24.99 -65.14
CA LEU A 57 -72.52 -23.85 -64.54
C LEU A 57 -73.66 -24.30 -63.61
N ASN A 58 -74.31 -25.42 -63.92
CA ASN A 58 -75.35 -26.05 -63.09
C ASN A 58 -74.79 -27.05 -62.07
N TYR A 59 -73.46 -27.08 -61.90
CA TYR A 59 -72.84 -27.89 -60.87
C TYR A 59 -73.35 -27.46 -59.50
N THR A 60 -74.04 -28.38 -58.82
CA THR A 60 -74.44 -28.22 -57.43
C THR A 60 -73.53 -29.11 -56.59
N PRO A 61 -72.82 -28.54 -55.60
CA PRO A 61 -71.95 -29.33 -54.74
C PRO A 61 -72.74 -30.47 -54.11
N THR A 62 -72.24 -31.69 -54.27
CA THR A 62 -72.84 -32.86 -53.68
C THR A 62 -72.39 -33.01 -52.24
N LYS A 63 -73.05 -33.89 -51.50
CA LYS A 63 -72.62 -34.26 -50.14
C LYS A 63 -71.19 -34.83 -50.13
N ALA A 64 -70.77 -35.49 -51.20
CA ALA A 64 -69.44 -36.08 -51.33
C ALA A 64 -68.35 -34.99 -51.39
N ASP A 65 -68.55 -33.97 -52.23
CA ASP A 65 -67.63 -32.84 -52.38
C ASP A 65 -67.48 -32.06 -51.08
N PHE A 66 -68.58 -31.90 -50.34
CA PHE A 66 -68.53 -31.28 -49.02
C PHE A 66 -67.73 -32.13 -48.01
N THR A 67 -67.87 -33.46 -48.03
CA THR A 67 -67.06 -34.33 -47.17
C THR A 67 -65.57 -34.31 -47.53
N GLU A 68 -65.22 -34.23 -48.81
CA GLU A 68 -63.83 -34.12 -49.27
C GLU A 68 -63.21 -32.80 -48.80
N PHE A 69 -63.90 -31.68 -49.04
CA PHE A 69 -63.50 -30.37 -48.55
C PHE A 69 -63.31 -30.35 -47.01
N MET A 70 -64.25 -30.93 -46.26
CA MET A 70 -64.13 -31.02 -44.80
C MET A 70 -62.98 -31.95 -44.35
N SER A 71 -62.65 -32.96 -45.15
CA SER A 71 -61.51 -33.84 -44.88
C SER A 71 -60.19 -33.12 -45.11
N GLU A 72 -60.05 -32.38 -46.22
CA GLU A 72 -58.88 -31.54 -46.51
C GLU A 72 -58.68 -30.49 -45.41
N MET A 73 -59.71 -29.74 -45.06
CA MET A 73 -59.63 -28.76 -43.97
C MET A 73 -59.22 -29.40 -42.63
N ARG A 74 -59.68 -30.61 -42.32
CA ARG A 74 -59.26 -31.33 -41.11
C ARG A 74 -57.79 -31.72 -41.16
N GLN A 75 -57.29 -32.16 -42.31
CA GLN A 75 -55.88 -32.52 -42.48
C GLN A 75 -54.99 -31.29 -42.35
N GLU A 76 -55.33 -30.18 -43.02
CA GLU A 76 -54.60 -28.93 -42.90
C GLU A 76 -54.60 -28.40 -41.46
N SER A 77 -55.76 -28.40 -40.80
CA SER A 77 -55.86 -28.00 -39.40
C SER A 77 -55.03 -28.89 -38.48
N ALA A 78 -55.03 -30.21 -38.69
CA ALA A 78 -54.20 -31.13 -37.92
C ALA A 78 -52.70 -30.92 -38.15
N ALA A 79 -52.29 -30.65 -39.40
CA ALA A 79 -50.92 -30.33 -39.75
C ALA A 79 -50.46 -29.05 -39.06
N PHE A 80 -51.26 -27.98 -39.13
CA PHE A 80 -50.98 -26.70 -38.48
C PHE A 80 -50.88 -26.83 -36.95
N ILE A 81 -51.78 -27.57 -36.31
CA ILE A 81 -51.73 -27.81 -34.86
C ILE A 81 -50.45 -28.59 -34.48
N ASN A 82 -50.02 -29.54 -35.31
CA ASN A 82 -48.80 -30.29 -35.07
C ASN A 82 -47.55 -29.42 -35.23
N GLU A 83 -47.51 -28.54 -36.22
CA GLU A 83 -46.43 -27.56 -36.43
C GLU A 83 -46.30 -26.63 -35.20
N ILE A 84 -47.40 -26.02 -34.75
CA ILE A 84 -47.41 -25.19 -33.54
C ILE A 84 -46.92 -25.98 -32.31
N ARG A 85 -47.31 -27.24 -32.17
CA ARG A 85 -46.85 -28.08 -31.05
C ARG A 85 -45.35 -28.34 -31.12
N GLN A 86 -44.80 -28.58 -32.31
CA GLN A 86 -43.38 -28.80 -32.50
C GLN A 86 -42.60 -27.52 -32.18
N GLU A 87 -43.02 -26.37 -32.71
CA GLU A 87 -42.40 -25.07 -32.41
C GLU A 87 -42.47 -24.73 -30.91
N SER A 88 -43.62 -24.92 -30.27
CA SER A 88 -43.77 -24.70 -28.83
C SER A 88 -42.87 -25.60 -27.99
N THR A 89 -42.61 -26.83 -28.46
CA THR A 89 -41.71 -27.76 -27.79
C THR A 89 -40.25 -27.37 -28.00
N ALA A 90 -39.88 -26.98 -29.24
CA ALA A 90 -38.55 -26.48 -29.56
C ALA A 90 -38.20 -25.24 -28.74
N PHE A 91 -39.11 -24.25 -28.71
CA PHE A 91 -38.95 -23.05 -27.91
C PHE A 91 -38.78 -23.34 -26.41
N ARG A 92 -39.59 -24.27 -25.86
CA ARG A 92 -39.44 -24.69 -24.45
C ARG A 92 -38.08 -25.32 -24.17
N ASN A 93 -37.58 -26.15 -25.10
CA ASN A 93 -36.27 -26.79 -24.95
C ASN A 93 -35.13 -25.76 -25.02
N GLU A 94 -35.22 -24.80 -25.94
CA GLU A 94 -34.25 -23.71 -26.07
C GLU A 94 -34.18 -22.87 -24.79
N MET A 95 -35.34 -22.42 -24.29
CA MET A 95 -35.43 -21.70 -23.01
C MET A 95 -34.85 -22.48 -21.83
N GLN A 96 -35.04 -23.81 -21.81
CA GLN A 96 -34.48 -24.66 -20.77
C GLN A 96 -32.96 -24.78 -20.89
N GLN A 97 -32.42 -24.88 -22.10
CA GLN A 97 -30.98 -24.89 -22.35
C GLN A 97 -30.33 -23.56 -21.95
N GLU A 98 -30.92 -22.43 -22.33
CA GLU A 98 -30.43 -21.10 -21.92
C GLU A 98 -30.45 -20.94 -20.40
N SER A 99 -31.52 -21.40 -19.73
CA SER A 99 -31.60 -21.36 -18.26
C SER A 99 -30.51 -22.19 -17.58
N VAL A 100 -30.12 -23.33 -18.17
CA VAL A 100 -29.03 -24.16 -17.67
C VAL A 100 -27.68 -23.51 -17.94
N ALA A 101 -27.48 -22.96 -19.15
CA ALA A 101 -26.26 -22.26 -19.53
C ALA A 101 -26.00 -21.07 -18.59
N PHE A 102 -27.01 -20.23 -18.36
CA PHE A 102 -26.94 -19.09 -17.44
C PHE A 102 -26.61 -19.53 -16.01
N ARG A 103 -27.22 -20.62 -15.51
CA ARG A 103 -26.90 -21.15 -14.18
C ARG A 103 -25.44 -21.62 -14.08
N ASN A 104 -24.93 -22.26 -15.11
CA ASN A 104 -23.54 -22.72 -15.13
C ASN A 104 -22.56 -21.55 -15.18
N GLU A 105 -22.83 -20.53 -15.99
CA GLU A 105 -22.04 -19.29 -16.05
C GLU A 105 -21.99 -18.61 -14.68
N MET A 106 -23.14 -18.41 -14.04
CA MET A 106 -23.21 -17.84 -12.69
C MET A 106 -22.41 -18.67 -11.67
N GLN A 107 -22.46 -20.00 -11.74
CA GLN A 107 -21.66 -20.86 -10.85
C GLN A 107 -20.15 -20.69 -11.08
N GLN A 108 -19.72 -20.55 -12.33
CA GLN A 108 -18.31 -20.32 -12.67
C GLN A 108 -17.84 -18.95 -12.16
N GLU A 109 -18.63 -17.90 -12.38
CA GLU A 109 -18.35 -16.55 -11.87
C GLU A 109 -18.24 -16.53 -10.33
N PHE A 110 -19.18 -17.17 -9.62
CA PHE A 110 -19.10 -17.28 -8.16
C PHE A 110 -17.88 -18.07 -7.68
N ALA A 111 -17.47 -19.11 -8.41
CA ALA A 111 -16.27 -19.87 -8.08
C ALA A 111 -14.99 -19.05 -8.31
N ALA A 112 -14.93 -18.29 -9.41
CA ALA A 112 -13.84 -17.38 -9.71
C ALA A 112 -13.71 -16.30 -8.62
N PHE A 113 -14.82 -15.64 -8.27
CA PHE A 113 -14.86 -14.63 -7.21
C PHE A 113 -14.39 -15.18 -5.85
N ARG A 114 -14.82 -16.39 -5.47
CA ARG A 114 -14.34 -17.03 -4.23
C ARG A 114 -12.83 -17.29 -4.25
N ASN A 115 -12.29 -17.72 -5.39
CA ASN A 115 -10.85 -17.96 -5.52
C ASN A 115 -10.05 -16.66 -5.42
N GLU A 116 -10.53 -15.58 -6.05
CA GLU A 116 -9.92 -14.25 -5.95
C GLU A 116 -9.89 -13.77 -4.50
N MET A 117 -11.03 -13.80 -3.81
CA MET A 117 -11.12 -13.44 -2.38
C MET A 117 -10.18 -14.27 -1.50
N GLN A 118 -10.01 -15.56 -1.78
CA GLN A 118 -9.10 -16.43 -1.05
C GLN A 118 -7.63 -16.06 -1.29
N GLN A 119 -7.28 -15.69 -2.53
CA GLN A 119 -5.94 -15.22 -2.88
C GLN A 119 -5.62 -13.90 -2.21
N GLU A 120 -6.53 -12.92 -2.27
CA GLU A 120 -6.36 -11.62 -1.59
C GLU A 120 -6.21 -11.80 -0.08
N SER A 121 -7.04 -12.63 0.54
CA SER A 121 -6.93 -12.92 1.99
C SER A 121 -5.59 -13.56 2.35
N THR A 122 -5.05 -14.42 1.48
CA THR A 122 -3.74 -15.05 1.69
C THR A 122 -2.61 -14.05 1.53
N ALA A 123 -2.67 -13.20 0.51
CA ALA A 123 -1.71 -12.13 0.27
C ALA A 123 -1.66 -11.15 1.46
N PHE A 124 -2.83 -10.69 1.92
CA PHE A 124 -2.93 -9.80 3.09
C PHE A 124 -2.33 -10.42 4.36
N ARG A 125 -2.59 -11.71 4.62
CA ARG A 125 -1.98 -12.41 5.76
C ARG A 125 -0.45 -12.48 5.65
N SER A 126 0.08 -12.72 4.44
CA SER A 126 1.52 -12.77 4.21
C SER A 126 2.17 -11.40 4.43
N GLU A 127 1.55 -10.33 3.93
CA GLU A 127 2.01 -8.96 4.11
C GLU A 127 2.05 -8.59 5.60
N MET A 128 0.97 -8.87 6.34
CA MET A 128 0.93 -8.65 7.79
C MET A 128 2.02 -9.41 8.54
N GLN A 129 2.30 -10.66 8.17
CA GLN A 129 3.38 -11.44 8.80
C GLN A 129 4.76 -10.82 8.52
N GLN A 130 4.98 -10.32 7.31
CA GLN A 130 6.22 -9.65 6.93
C GLN A 130 6.40 -8.35 7.72
N GLU A 131 5.36 -7.51 7.79
CA GLU A 131 5.37 -6.27 8.58
C GLU A 131 5.66 -6.54 10.06
N PHE A 132 5.03 -7.55 10.67
CA PHE A 132 5.33 -7.94 12.05
C PHE A 132 6.76 -8.42 12.24
N ALA A 133 7.33 -9.15 11.27
CA ALA A 133 8.71 -9.59 11.32
C ALA A 133 9.69 -8.40 11.24
N THR A 134 9.42 -7.44 10.35
CA THR A 134 10.18 -6.19 10.22
C THR A 134 10.15 -5.40 11.54
N PHE A 135 8.95 -5.13 12.07
CA PHE A 135 8.79 -4.41 13.33
C PHE A 135 9.52 -5.10 14.50
N ARG A 136 9.44 -6.43 14.57
CA ARG A 136 10.15 -7.19 15.62
C ARG A 136 11.67 -7.05 15.49
N ASN A 137 12.21 -7.05 14.28
CA ASN A 137 13.64 -6.86 14.05
C ASN A 137 14.08 -5.44 14.42
N GLU A 138 13.31 -4.42 14.05
CA GLU A 138 13.57 -3.02 14.43
C GLU A 138 13.62 -2.85 15.96
N MET A 139 12.62 -3.38 16.67
CA MET A 139 12.58 -3.36 18.14
C MET A 139 13.80 -4.07 18.77
N GLN A 140 14.27 -5.17 18.17
CA GLN A 140 15.48 -5.84 18.65
C GLN A 140 16.74 -5.00 18.44
N GLN A 141 16.86 -4.34 17.28
CA GLN A 141 17.98 -3.46 16.98
C GLN A 141 18.00 -2.24 17.90
N GLU A 142 16.86 -1.60 18.12
CA GLU A 142 16.73 -0.45 19.03
C GLU A 142 17.08 -0.85 20.47
N SER A 143 16.58 -2.00 20.93
CA SER A 143 16.93 -2.52 22.26
C SER A 143 18.42 -2.82 22.41
N ALA A 144 19.06 -3.35 21.36
CA ALA A 144 20.51 -3.59 21.36
C ALA A 144 21.31 -2.28 21.38
N ALA A 145 20.88 -1.28 20.59
CA ALA A 145 21.49 0.04 20.56
C ALA A 145 21.41 0.72 21.93
N PHE A 146 20.22 0.74 22.55
CA PHE A 146 20.01 1.30 23.88
C PHE A 146 20.91 0.63 24.94
N ARG A 147 21.01 -0.71 24.92
CA ARG A 147 21.93 -1.43 25.83
C ARG A 147 23.38 -1.04 25.61
N SER A 148 23.81 -0.88 24.36
CA SER A 148 25.18 -0.44 24.04
C SER A 148 25.46 0.96 24.58
N GLU A 149 24.53 1.90 24.36
CA GLU A 149 24.63 3.26 24.87
C GLU A 149 24.72 3.30 26.40
N MET A 150 23.88 2.55 27.10
CA MET A 150 23.92 2.44 28.57
C MET A 150 25.27 1.89 29.07
N GLN A 151 25.84 0.90 28.39
CA GLN A 151 27.15 0.35 28.74
C GLN A 151 28.28 1.35 28.50
N GLN A 152 28.21 2.13 27.42
CA GLN A 152 29.18 3.19 27.14
C GLN A 152 29.07 4.31 28.19
N GLY A 153 27.86 4.79 28.48
CA GLY A 153 27.62 5.80 29.50
C GLY A 153 28.15 5.38 30.88
N SER A 154 27.93 4.13 31.28
CA SER A 154 28.46 3.59 32.54
C SER A 154 30.00 3.56 32.57
N LYS A 155 30.65 3.20 31.46
CA LYS A 155 32.12 3.22 31.37
C LYS A 155 32.67 4.65 31.46
N THR A 156 32.04 5.59 30.76
CA THR A 156 32.42 7.02 30.80
C THR A 156 32.31 7.56 32.22
N PHE A 157 31.15 7.37 32.86
CA PHE A 157 30.92 7.81 34.25
C PHE A 157 31.96 7.20 35.22
N ARG A 158 32.27 5.90 35.08
CA ARG A 158 33.28 5.25 35.91
C ARG A 158 34.68 5.85 35.71
N SER A 159 35.03 6.19 34.46
CA SER A 159 36.31 6.83 34.14
C SER A 159 36.39 8.23 34.75
N GLU A 160 35.33 9.03 34.63
CA GLU A 160 35.25 10.37 35.22
C GLU A 160 35.41 10.32 36.74
N MET A 161 34.67 9.44 37.42
CA MET A 161 34.79 9.22 38.87
C MET A 161 36.20 8.81 39.30
N GLN A 162 36.90 7.99 38.50
CA GLN A 162 38.28 7.61 38.78
C GLN A 162 39.23 8.81 38.64
N GLN A 163 39.06 9.62 37.60
CA GLN A 163 39.86 10.82 37.40
C GLN A 163 39.66 11.83 38.53
N GLU A 164 38.41 12.07 38.93
CA GLU A 164 38.07 12.96 40.03
C GLU A 164 38.68 12.47 41.36
N SER A 165 38.60 11.17 41.64
CA SER A 165 39.21 10.57 42.84
C SER A 165 40.74 10.73 42.87
N VAL A 166 41.40 10.59 41.72
CA VAL A 166 42.85 10.81 41.59
C VAL A 166 43.18 12.29 41.78
N ALA A 167 42.41 13.20 41.18
CA ALA A 167 42.60 14.63 41.32
C ALA A 167 42.48 15.06 42.80
N PHE A 168 41.42 14.63 43.49
CA PHE A 168 41.20 14.89 44.91
C PHE A 168 42.35 14.35 45.77
N ARG A 169 42.84 13.13 45.50
CA ARG A 169 43.98 12.56 46.24
C ARG A 169 45.25 13.40 46.07
N ASN A 170 45.51 13.88 44.86
CA ASN A 170 46.67 14.72 44.58
C ASN A 170 46.57 16.08 45.29
N GLU A 171 45.39 16.69 45.29
CA GLU A 171 45.12 17.94 46.02
C GLU A 171 45.38 17.77 47.52
N MET A 172 44.80 16.73 48.14
CA MET A 172 45.04 16.42 49.56
C MET A 172 46.51 16.17 49.89
N GLN A 173 47.28 15.55 48.98
CA GLN A 173 48.72 15.37 49.17
C GLN A 173 49.46 16.70 49.12
N GLN A 174 49.12 17.59 48.18
CA GLN A 174 49.72 18.91 48.07
C GLN A 174 49.42 19.75 49.31
N GLU A 175 48.16 19.77 49.78
CA GLU A 175 47.79 20.46 51.02
C GLU A 175 48.55 19.93 52.23
N SER A 176 48.70 18.60 52.36
CA SER A 176 49.46 18.01 53.46
C SER A 176 50.94 18.40 53.43
N ILE A 177 51.55 18.48 52.24
CA ILE A 177 52.93 18.96 52.07
C ILE A 177 53.03 20.44 52.44
N ALA A 178 52.10 21.27 51.96
CA ALA A 178 52.05 22.68 52.27
C ALA A 178 51.96 22.93 53.78
N PHE A 179 51.02 22.25 54.45
CA PHE A 179 50.84 22.32 55.90
C PHE A 179 52.10 21.89 56.68
N ARG A 180 52.77 20.80 56.28
CA ARG A 180 54.03 20.37 56.92
C ARG A 180 55.13 21.40 56.76
N ASN A 181 55.22 22.05 55.60
CA ASN A 181 56.22 23.09 55.36
C ASN A 181 55.96 24.32 56.21
N GLU A 182 54.70 24.75 56.32
CA GLU A 182 54.26 25.85 57.19
C GLU A 182 54.62 25.58 58.66
N MET A 183 54.21 24.42 59.20
CA MET A 183 54.56 24.01 60.57
C MET A 183 56.07 23.98 60.83
N ARG A 184 56.86 23.57 59.82
CA ARG A 184 58.33 23.57 59.92
C ARG A 184 58.88 24.99 59.97
N GLN A 185 58.36 25.90 59.16
CA GLN A 185 58.75 27.31 59.15
C GLN A 185 58.41 27.96 60.49
N GLU A 186 57.20 27.76 61.00
CA GLU A 186 56.78 28.27 62.32
C GLU A 186 57.69 27.74 63.44
N SER A 187 58.02 26.44 63.44
CA SER A 187 58.94 25.85 64.42
C SER A 187 60.36 26.43 64.36
N VAL A 188 60.85 26.80 63.17
CA VAL A 188 62.15 27.45 63.00
C VAL A 188 62.08 28.90 63.48
N ALA A 189 61.01 29.62 63.13
CA ALA A 189 60.78 30.99 63.59
C ALA A 189 60.74 31.06 65.13
N PHE A 190 59.94 30.20 65.76
CA PHE A 190 59.84 30.11 67.22
C PHE A 190 61.21 29.80 67.88
N ARG A 191 61.99 28.87 67.32
CA ARG A 191 63.33 28.57 67.85
C ARG A 191 64.30 29.74 67.72
N ASN A 192 64.20 30.51 66.63
CA ASN A 192 65.03 31.69 66.45
C ASN A 192 64.65 32.79 67.43
N GLU A 193 63.35 33.01 67.64
CA GLU A 193 62.82 33.95 68.63
C GLU A 193 63.31 33.59 70.04
N MET A 194 63.13 32.36 70.49
CA MET A 194 63.64 31.87 71.79
C MET A 194 65.16 32.04 71.95
N ARG A 195 65.93 31.83 70.87
CA ARG A 195 67.39 32.06 70.89
C ARG A 195 67.74 33.53 71.04
N GLN A 196 67.02 34.41 70.33
CA GLN A 196 67.20 35.86 70.45
C GLN A 196 66.87 36.32 71.86
N GLU A 197 65.72 35.93 72.41
CA GLU A 197 65.33 36.25 73.78
C GLU A 197 66.38 35.76 74.80
N SER A 198 66.86 34.52 74.66
CA SER A 198 67.91 33.99 75.54
C SER A 198 69.24 34.76 75.41
N ALA A 199 69.60 35.21 74.20
CA ALA A 199 70.79 36.01 73.97
C ALA A 199 70.67 37.40 74.60
N VAL A 200 69.50 38.04 74.45
CA VAL A 200 69.17 39.32 75.09
C VAL A 200 69.28 39.16 76.61
N PHE A 201 68.60 38.17 77.19
CA PHE A 201 68.66 37.89 78.62
C PHE A 201 70.09 37.67 79.14
N LYS A 202 70.91 36.88 78.43
CA LYS A 202 72.32 36.68 78.81
C LYS A 202 73.14 37.97 78.73
N SER A 203 72.86 38.82 77.75
CA SER A 203 73.55 40.11 77.59
C SER A 203 73.19 41.08 78.71
N GLU A 204 71.91 41.15 79.10
CA GLU A 204 71.43 41.93 80.23
C GLU A 204 72.07 41.46 81.54
N MET A 205 72.05 40.16 81.81
CA MET A 205 72.73 39.57 82.98
C MET A 205 74.22 39.90 83.02
N ARG A 206 74.94 39.81 81.90
CA ARG A 206 76.37 40.18 81.83
C ARG A 206 76.60 41.67 82.11
N GLN A 207 75.74 42.53 81.58
CA GLN A 207 75.80 43.97 81.86
C GLN A 207 75.54 44.25 83.34
N GLU A 208 74.55 43.60 83.95
CA GLU A 208 74.29 43.73 85.38
C GLU A 208 75.49 43.27 86.21
N PHE A 209 76.05 42.08 85.93
CA PHE A 209 77.24 41.58 86.62
C PHE A 209 78.44 42.52 86.47
N SER A 210 78.73 43.00 85.27
CA SER A 210 79.83 43.95 85.03
C SER A 210 79.59 45.26 85.78
N SER A 211 78.36 45.78 85.80
CA SER A 211 78.01 46.96 86.59
C SER A 211 78.24 46.73 88.09
N LEU A 212 77.97 45.52 88.57
CA LEU A 212 78.13 45.11 89.96
C LEU A 212 79.62 44.96 90.32
N GLU A 213 80.43 44.36 89.43
CA GLU A 213 81.90 44.31 89.56
C GLU A 213 82.52 45.69 89.60
N VAL A 214 82.09 46.61 88.72
CA VAL A 214 82.55 48.02 88.73
C VAL A 214 82.17 48.70 90.04
N ARG A 215 80.93 48.50 90.53
CA ARG A 215 80.50 49.01 91.83
C ARG A 215 81.34 48.44 92.97
N LEU A 216 81.56 47.13 93.01
CA LEU A 216 82.39 46.47 94.02
C LEU A 216 83.84 46.98 93.99
N THR A 217 84.43 47.11 92.80
CA THR A 217 85.78 47.64 92.62
C THR A 217 85.89 49.07 93.15
N ARG A 218 84.92 49.93 92.81
CA ARG A 218 84.83 51.30 93.36
C ARG A 218 84.71 51.30 94.88
N TRP A 219 83.89 50.41 95.46
CA TRP A 219 83.77 50.26 96.92
C TRP A 219 85.08 49.80 97.58
N ILE A 220 85.77 48.81 97.01
CA ILE A 220 87.06 48.33 97.52
C ILE A 220 88.10 49.44 97.47
N LEU A 221 88.19 50.18 96.36
CA LEU A 221 89.10 51.33 96.23
C LEU A 221 88.77 52.44 97.24
N ALA A 222 87.49 52.74 97.45
CA ALA A 222 87.06 53.70 98.46
C ALA A 222 87.44 53.24 99.88
N MET A 223 87.27 51.95 100.20
CA MET A 223 87.69 51.39 101.49
C MET A 223 89.22 51.40 101.65
N ALA A 224 89.98 51.10 100.59
CA ALA A 224 91.44 51.17 100.62
C ALA A 224 91.94 52.61 100.83
N ALA A 225 91.33 53.59 100.16
CA ALA A 225 91.64 55.01 100.38
C ALA A 225 91.28 55.47 101.80
N PHE A 226 90.14 55.02 102.34
CA PHE A 226 89.74 55.30 103.71
C PHE A 226 90.70 54.66 104.73
N GLY A 227 91.08 53.39 104.52
CA GLY A 227 92.08 52.70 105.33
C GLY A 227 93.46 53.37 105.26
N GLY A 228 93.87 53.86 104.08
CA GLY A 228 95.09 54.65 103.90
C GLY A 228 95.04 56.00 104.62
N LEU A 229 93.89 56.68 104.63
CA LEU A 229 93.67 57.91 105.41
C LEU A 229 93.72 57.64 106.92
N VAL A 230 93.06 56.59 107.41
CA VAL A 230 93.12 56.19 108.83
C VAL A 230 94.55 55.82 109.22
N GLY A 231 95.25 55.06 108.37
CA GLY A 231 96.65 54.69 108.58
C GLY A 231 97.59 55.91 108.64
N SER A 232 97.38 56.89 107.76
CA SER A 232 98.16 58.14 107.74
C SER A 232 97.85 59.05 108.94
N VAL A 233 96.59 59.15 109.36
CA VAL A 233 96.21 59.83 110.61
C VAL A 233 96.84 59.15 111.83
N LEU A 234 96.86 57.81 111.88
CA LEU A 234 97.55 57.05 112.93
C LEU A 234 99.07 57.29 112.92
N THR A 235 99.70 57.39 111.75
CA THR A 235 101.15 57.67 111.68
C THR A 235 101.46 59.11 112.07
N ILE A 236 100.61 60.06 111.71
CA ILE A 236 100.73 61.46 112.14
C ILE A 236 100.51 61.57 113.65
N ALA A 237 99.50 60.89 114.20
CA ALA A 237 99.27 60.81 115.64
C ALA A 237 100.47 60.19 116.37
N ALA A 238 101.05 59.10 115.86
CA ALA A 238 102.25 58.48 116.42
C ALA A 238 103.49 59.38 116.35
N LYS A 239 103.64 60.19 115.28
CA LYS A 239 104.72 61.19 115.17
C LYS A 239 104.51 62.37 116.12
N LEU A 240 103.28 62.83 116.31
CA LEU A 240 102.95 63.90 117.26
C LEU A 240 103.10 63.44 118.71
N LEU A 241 102.82 62.17 119.02
CA LEU A 241 102.99 61.60 120.37
C LEU A 241 104.46 61.50 120.79
N LYS A 242 105.42 61.47 119.84
CA LYS A 242 106.86 61.55 120.12
C LYS A 242 107.38 62.99 120.33
N ILE A 243 106.52 64.00 120.19
CA ILE A 243 106.90 65.43 120.26
C ILE A 243 106.42 66.10 121.57
N ILE A 244 105.81 65.36 122.52
CA ILE A 244 105.34 65.92 123.80
C ILE A 244 106.02 65.13 124.94
N PRO A 245 106.62 65.83 125.92
CA PRO A 245 108.08 65.92 126.10
C PRO A 245 108.72 64.78 126.90
#